data_AF-A0A523HV26-F1
#
_entry.id   AF-A0A523HV26-F1
#
_cell.length_a   1.000
_cell.length_b   1.000
_cell.length_c   1.000
_cell.angle_alpha   90.00
_cell.angle_beta   90.00
_cell.angle_gamma   90.00
#
_symmetry.space_group_name_H-M   'P 1'
#
loop_
_entity.id
_entity.type
_entity.pdbx_description
1 polymer ?
#
loop_
_entity_poly.entity_id
_entity_poly.type
_entity_poly.pdbx_seq_one_letter_code
_entity_poly.pdbx_strand_id
1 'polypeptide(L)'
;MPRYAGERNAAADIPVPVRWCGSPGMAAVGFRPELEPDTKRGSMIEITGTGLRLEQVVEVARLDAIVSGPVDAARGRMRASLKWVEEVLVGDHTVYGINTGFGALASTRIASEDASQLSRNVIVQCCVGVGEPLPIDVVRAMMVIQADTLAHGTSGVRPVLVDTLIAMLNAGVTPFIPSKGSLGASGDLAPLGHIGVVLTRDQDGSERPGQSGKAWFEGKLLSGEEAMLRAGIERVVPGPKEGLALTNGTTFMLAAAVLAVYDAENLLDHADAAAALSLEALQALSAAFDPDLHAACCQPGQEDAAARLRALFAGSRLIDSDSARVQDAYSLRCIPQVHGPVRDAVSFIRSRVESLLEGTSDNPLVFIAEDGSGRAISGGNFHGQGLAFWHDM
;
A
#
# COMPACT_ATOMS: atom_id res chain seq x y z
N MET A 1 -49.90 10.43 32.38
CA MET A 1 -49.26 11.65 31.83
C MET A 1 -48.43 12.31 32.90
N PRO A 2 -47.10 12.38 32.70
CA PRO A 2 -46.36 13.59 33.00
C PRO A 2 -45.63 14.07 31.73
N ARG A 3 -45.66 15.39 31.52
CA ARG A 3 -45.00 16.09 30.41
C ARG A 3 -43.50 16.19 30.70
N TYR A 4 -42.66 15.61 29.84
CA TYR A 4 -41.25 15.99 29.74
C TYR A 4 -41.17 17.29 28.94
N ALA A 5 -40.74 18.36 29.60
CA ALA A 5 -40.34 19.60 28.95
C ALA A 5 -39.03 19.35 28.20
N GLY A 6 -39.03 19.64 26.90
CA GLY A 6 -37.86 19.52 26.04
C GLY A 6 -36.91 20.68 26.25
N GLU A 7 -35.71 20.39 26.73
CA GLU A 7 -34.55 21.23 26.50
C GLU A 7 -34.05 20.96 25.08
N ARG A 8 -34.16 21.98 24.23
CA ARG A 8 -33.56 21.98 22.89
C ARG A 8 -32.06 22.06 23.07
N ASN A 9 -31.36 20.94 22.84
CA ASN A 9 -29.92 20.99 22.61
C ASN A 9 -29.65 21.87 21.40
N ALA A 10 -28.88 22.94 21.63
CA ALA A 10 -28.33 23.78 20.58
C ALA A 10 -27.55 22.89 19.61
N ALA A 11 -27.93 22.95 18.34
CA ALA A 11 -27.19 22.33 17.25
C ALA A 11 -25.76 22.89 17.29
N ALA A 12 -24.81 22.06 17.67
CA ALA A 12 -23.42 22.32 17.37
C ALA A 12 -23.28 22.21 15.85
N ASP A 13 -23.11 23.36 15.19
CA ASP A 13 -22.63 23.44 13.82
C ASP A 13 -21.29 22.69 13.76
N ILE A 14 -21.33 21.45 13.28
CA ILE A 14 -20.13 20.71 12.88
C ILE A 14 -19.92 21.07 11.41
N PRO A 15 -18.94 21.93 11.07
CA PRO A 15 -18.59 22.11 9.67
C PRO A 15 -17.84 20.85 9.26
N VAL A 16 -18.50 19.96 8.52
CA VAL A 16 -17.82 18.89 7.78
C VAL A 16 -17.20 19.57 6.57
N PRO A 17 -15.87 19.78 6.48
CA PRO A 17 -15.28 20.20 5.23
C PRO A 17 -15.12 18.91 4.42
N VAL A 18 -16.15 18.56 3.65
CA VAL A 18 -15.91 17.70 2.48
C VAL A 18 -15.11 18.56 1.51
N ARG A 19 -13.79 18.61 1.69
CA ARG A 19 -12.88 19.09 0.65
C ARG A 19 -13.00 18.09 -0.49
N TRP A 20 -13.90 18.38 -1.42
CA TRP A 20 -13.69 17.98 -2.81
C TRP A 20 -12.35 18.58 -3.19
N CYS A 21 -11.34 17.72 -3.33
CA CYS A 21 -10.01 18.14 -3.75
C CYS A 21 -10.18 18.94 -5.04
N GLY A 22 -9.68 20.18 -5.03
CA GLY A 22 -9.57 20.95 -6.26
C GLY A 22 -8.77 20.13 -7.27
N SER A 23 -9.23 20.16 -8.52
CA SER A 23 -8.56 19.48 -9.63
C SER A 23 -7.07 19.80 -9.60
N PRO A 24 -6.18 18.79 -9.65
CA PRO A 24 -4.76 19.05 -9.85
C PRO A 24 -4.62 19.87 -11.14
N GLY A 25 -3.87 20.98 -11.08
CA GLY A 25 -3.59 21.77 -12.28
C GLY A 25 -2.98 20.89 -13.38
N MET A 26 -3.24 21.23 -14.65
CA MET A 26 -2.71 20.54 -15.84
C MET A 26 -1.25 20.13 -15.63
N ALA A 27 -0.99 18.84 -15.44
CA ALA A 27 0.36 18.31 -15.52
C ALA A 27 0.84 18.47 -16.97
N ALA A 28 2.06 18.93 -17.17
CA ALA A 28 2.67 18.96 -18.50
C ALA A 28 2.60 17.56 -19.14
N VAL A 29 2.43 17.50 -20.47
CA VAL A 29 2.54 16.25 -21.22
C VAL A 29 3.97 15.76 -21.06
N GLY A 30 4.16 14.83 -20.13
CA GLY A 30 5.43 14.22 -19.82
C GLY A 30 5.17 12.75 -19.58
N PHE A 31 5.81 11.89 -20.38
CA PHE A 31 5.87 10.47 -20.06
C PHE A 31 6.59 10.33 -18.73
N ARG A 32 6.07 9.47 -17.85
CA ARG A 32 6.86 9.06 -16.69
C ARG A 32 8.15 8.43 -17.22
N PRO A 33 9.32 8.75 -16.64
CA PRO A 33 10.57 8.20 -17.11
C PRO A 33 10.45 6.67 -17.13
N GLU A 34 10.85 6.05 -18.24
CA GLU A 34 11.06 4.60 -18.26
C GLU A 34 11.97 4.26 -17.08
N LEU A 35 11.53 3.27 -16.30
CA LEU A 35 12.28 2.68 -15.20
C LEU A 35 13.46 1.91 -15.82
N GLU A 36 14.48 2.64 -16.29
CA GLU A 36 15.69 2.09 -16.90
C GLU A 36 16.43 1.21 -15.86
N PRO A 37 16.57 -0.12 -16.10
CA PRO A 37 17.13 -1.07 -15.13
C PRO A 37 18.55 -0.73 -14.67
N ASP A 38 19.29 0.03 -15.48
CA ASP A 38 20.69 0.38 -15.23
C ASP A 38 20.86 1.71 -14.47
N THR A 39 19.76 2.39 -14.14
CA THR A 39 19.80 3.55 -13.25
C THR A 39 19.63 3.12 -11.79
N LYS A 40 20.71 2.60 -11.18
CA LYS A 40 20.88 2.54 -9.71
C LYS A 40 20.90 3.93 -9.04
N ARG A 41 20.14 4.90 -9.53
CA ARG A 41 20.17 6.30 -9.06
C ARG A 41 19.42 6.44 -7.74
N GLY A 42 20.13 6.15 -6.66
CA GLY A 42 20.46 7.15 -5.64
C GLY A 42 19.36 7.80 -4.81
N SER A 43 18.07 7.45 -4.96
CA SER A 43 17.06 7.89 -4.00
C SER A 43 17.14 7.02 -2.75
N MET A 44 17.46 7.65 -1.64
CA MET A 44 17.31 7.05 -0.31
C MET A 44 15.88 7.32 0.15
N ILE A 45 15.11 6.26 0.38
CA ILE A 45 13.75 6.33 0.90
C ILE A 45 13.80 6.11 2.41
N GLU A 46 13.52 7.17 3.17
CA GLU A 46 13.56 7.13 4.62
C GLU A 46 12.21 6.72 5.20
N ILE A 47 12.20 5.71 6.08
CA ILE A 47 11.01 5.25 6.78
C ILE A 47 10.69 6.20 7.94
N THR A 48 9.61 6.94 7.80
CA THR A 48 9.15 7.96 8.75
C THR A 48 7.92 7.51 9.53
N GLY A 49 7.25 6.44 9.07
CA GLY A 49 5.98 5.94 9.57
C GLY A 49 4.75 6.75 9.12
N THR A 50 4.95 7.74 8.27
CA THR A 50 3.92 8.64 7.75
C THR A 50 4.43 9.32 6.47
N GLY A 51 3.59 9.48 5.46
CA GLY A 51 3.95 10.25 4.25
C GLY A 51 4.80 9.48 3.25
N LEU A 52 4.79 8.15 3.32
CA LEU A 52 5.31 7.29 2.26
C LEU A 52 4.51 7.51 0.98
N ARG A 53 5.18 8.01 -0.08
CA ARG A 53 4.53 8.28 -1.36
C ARG A 53 4.47 7.03 -2.23
N LEU A 54 3.45 6.96 -3.08
CA LEU A 54 3.26 5.88 -4.05
C LEU A 54 4.50 5.68 -4.93
N GLU A 55 5.12 6.76 -5.43
CA GLU A 55 6.35 6.69 -6.23
C GLU A 55 7.50 6.05 -5.45
N GLN A 56 7.64 6.35 -4.16
CA GLN A 56 8.73 5.80 -3.34
C GLN A 56 8.55 4.29 -3.15
N VAL A 57 7.31 3.81 -3.03
CA VAL A 57 7.02 2.37 -3.02
C VAL A 57 7.46 1.72 -4.33
N VAL A 58 7.14 2.35 -5.47
CA VAL A 58 7.53 1.85 -6.80
C VAL A 58 9.06 1.85 -6.97
N GLU A 59 9.74 2.91 -6.54
CA GLU A 59 11.20 3.02 -6.55
C GLU A 59 11.86 1.89 -5.74
N VAL A 60 11.35 1.58 -4.55
CA VAL A 60 11.84 0.43 -3.76
C VAL A 60 11.50 -0.89 -4.45
N ALA A 61 10.26 -1.05 -4.94
CA ALA A 61 9.76 -2.29 -5.51
C ALA A 61 10.47 -2.70 -6.81
N ARG A 62 10.76 -1.73 -7.69
CA ARG A 62 11.20 -1.97 -9.08
C ARG A 62 12.56 -1.39 -9.43
N LEU A 63 13.07 -0.40 -8.69
CA LEU A 63 14.34 0.27 -8.97
C LEU A 63 15.42 0.02 -7.92
N ASP A 64 15.16 -0.89 -6.97
CA ASP A 64 16.08 -1.21 -5.88
C ASP A 64 16.56 0.04 -5.09
N ALA A 65 15.69 1.03 -4.92
CA ALA A 65 15.99 2.20 -4.11
C ALA A 65 16.38 1.80 -2.68
N ILE A 66 17.38 2.47 -2.12
CA ILE A 66 17.92 2.15 -0.79
C ILE A 66 16.95 2.68 0.25
N VAL A 67 16.58 1.82 1.20
CA VAL A 67 15.70 2.19 2.32
C VAL A 67 16.52 2.49 3.56
N SER A 68 16.18 3.56 4.28
CA SER A 68 16.82 3.94 5.55
C SER A 68 15.78 4.15 6.66
N GLY A 69 16.24 4.31 7.90
CA GLY A 69 15.38 4.53 9.07
C GLY A 69 15.14 3.25 9.90
N PRO A 70 14.03 3.16 10.66
CA PRO A 70 13.07 4.23 10.89
C PRO A 70 13.73 5.44 11.57
N VAL A 71 13.29 6.65 11.24
CA VAL A 71 13.81 7.90 11.84
C VAL A 71 13.59 7.93 13.35
N ASP A 72 14.38 8.75 14.07
CA ASP A 72 14.31 8.84 15.53
C ASP A 72 12.92 9.19 16.05
N ALA A 73 12.19 10.06 15.35
CA ALA A 73 10.81 10.40 15.69
C ALA A 73 9.87 9.17 15.60
N ALA A 74 9.99 8.36 14.55
CA ALA A 74 9.24 7.13 14.38
C ALA A 74 9.62 6.10 15.46
N ARG A 75 10.92 5.92 15.73
CA ARG A 75 11.41 5.07 16.83
C ARG A 75 10.85 5.50 18.17
N GLY A 76 10.73 6.81 18.42
CA GLY A 76 10.11 7.38 19.61
C GLY A 76 8.66 6.93 19.76
N ARG A 77 7.84 7.06 18.71
CA ARG A 77 6.43 6.61 18.71
C ARG A 77 6.31 5.10 18.92
N MET A 78 7.14 4.30 18.23
CA MET A 78 7.15 2.84 18.39
C MET A 78 7.50 2.43 19.83
N ARG A 79 8.52 3.05 20.45
CA ARG A 79 8.90 2.76 21.84
C ARG A 79 7.80 3.17 22.82
N ALA A 80 7.09 4.26 22.56
CA ALA A 80 5.99 4.71 23.41
C ALA A 80 4.83 3.70 23.42
N SER A 81 4.38 3.23 22.25
CA SER A 81 3.32 2.21 22.20
C SER A 81 3.78 0.84 22.70
N LEU A 82 5.02 0.44 22.42
CA LEU A 82 5.60 -0.79 22.96
C LEU A 82 5.62 -0.79 24.50
N LYS A 83 6.09 0.30 25.12
CA LYS A 83 6.14 0.42 26.58
C LYS A 83 4.76 0.21 27.21
N TRP A 84 3.72 0.77 26.60
CA TRP A 84 2.35 0.57 27.07
C TRP A 84 1.90 -0.90 26.94
N VAL A 85 2.27 -1.59 25.85
CA VAL A 85 2.01 -3.03 25.68
C VAL A 85 2.69 -3.84 26.78
N GLU A 86 3.94 -3.52 27.11
CA GLU A 86 4.70 -4.18 28.19
C GLU A 86 4.04 -3.99 29.57
N GLU A 87 3.53 -2.79 29.87
CA GLU A 87 2.80 -2.50 31.11
C GLU A 87 1.49 -3.31 31.22
N VAL A 88 0.75 -3.43 30.11
CA VAL A 88 -0.51 -4.21 30.06
C VAL A 88 -0.29 -5.71 30.28
N LEU A 89 0.83 -6.26 29.83
CA LEU A 89 1.15 -7.68 30.01
C LEU A 89 1.38 -8.06 31.48
N VAL A 90 1.90 -7.12 32.28
CA VAL A 90 2.14 -7.33 33.71
C VAL A 90 0.85 -7.05 34.52
N GLY A 91 -0.05 -6.22 33.99
CA GLY A 91 -1.31 -5.87 34.63
C GLY A 91 -2.39 -6.97 34.58
N ASP A 92 -3.48 -6.72 35.31
CA ASP A 92 -4.66 -7.60 35.33
C ASP A 92 -5.68 -7.32 34.21
N HIS A 93 -5.47 -6.27 33.42
CA HIS A 93 -6.38 -5.89 32.35
C HIS A 93 -6.24 -6.80 31.12
N THR A 94 -7.34 -7.39 30.69
CA THR A 94 -7.39 -8.26 29.51
C THR A 94 -7.51 -7.41 28.25
N VAL A 95 -6.58 -7.55 27.31
CA VAL A 95 -6.56 -6.83 26.03
C VAL A 95 -6.40 -7.82 24.87
N TYR A 96 -7.30 -7.69 23.87
CA TYR A 96 -7.37 -8.55 22.69
C TYR A 96 -6.01 -8.65 21.98
N GLY A 97 -5.51 -9.86 21.74
CA GLY A 97 -4.29 -10.11 20.97
C GLY A 97 -2.98 -9.64 21.62
N ILE A 98 -3.03 -9.18 22.89
CA ILE A 98 -1.86 -8.85 23.70
C ILE A 98 -1.64 -9.92 24.78
N ASN A 99 -2.61 -10.10 25.68
CA ASN A 99 -2.58 -11.13 26.73
C ASN A 99 -3.75 -12.13 26.62
N THR A 100 -4.37 -12.19 25.43
CA THR A 100 -5.42 -13.14 25.07
C THR A 100 -5.12 -13.83 23.75
N GLY A 101 -5.81 -14.95 23.49
CA GLY A 101 -5.81 -15.60 22.17
C GLY A 101 -6.52 -14.77 21.09
N PHE A 102 -6.63 -15.35 19.89
CA PHE A 102 -7.19 -14.68 18.70
C PHE A 102 -8.47 -15.38 18.22
N GLY A 103 -9.35 -14.63 17.53
CA GLY A 103 -10.58 -15.17 16.97
C GLY A 103 -11.45 -15.87 18.03
N ALA A 104 -11.73 -17.16 17.84
CA ALA A 104 -12.52 -17.96 18.78
C ALA A 104 -11.91 -18.06 20.19
N LEU A 105 -10.60 -17.79 20.35
CA LEU A 105 -9.88 -17.84 21.62
C LEU A 105 -9.66 -16.46 22.26
N ALA A 106 -10.36 -15.41 21.78
CA ALA A 106 -10.24 -14.04 22.27
C ALA A 106 -10.47 -13.86 23.79
N SER A 107 -11.14 -14.81 24.45
CA SER A 107 -11.41 -14.80 25.89
C SER A 107 -10.42 -15.62 26.72
N THR A 108 -9.46 -16.29 26.10
CA THR A 108 -8.48 -17.15 26.78
C THR A 108 -7.24 -16.34 27.15
N ARG A 109 -6.95 -16.18 28.45
CA ARG A 109 -5.74 -15.47 28.94
C ARG A 109 -4.49 -16.30 28.62
N ILE A 110 -3.42 -15.61 28.21
CA ILE A 110 -2.13 -16.19 27.85
C ILE A 110 -1.11 -15.78 28.90
N ALA A 111 -0.29 -16.73 29.37
CA ALA A 111 0.79 -16.43 30.29
C ALA A 111 1.89 -15.63 29.56
N SER A 112 2.55 -14.71 30.27
CA SER A 112 3.58 -13.84 29.68
C SER A 112 4.73 -14.64 29.05
N GLU A 113 5.11 -15.76 29.67
CA GLU A 113 6.13 -16.69 29.15
C GLU A 113 5.76 -17.35 27.82
N ASP A 114 4.47 -17.54 27.54
CA ASP A 114 3.98 -18.15 26.29
C ASP A 114 3.80 -17.13 25.15
N ALA A 115 3.88 -15.82 25.44
CA ALA A 115 3.52 -14.78 24.47
C ALA A 115 4.41 -14.79 23.22
N SER A 116 5.70 -15.08 23.36
CA SER A 116 6.62 -15.20 22.22
C SER A 116 6.27 -16.41 21.34
N GLN A 117 6.05 -17.57 21.96
CA GLN A 117 5.64 -18.79 21.26
C GLN A 117 4.29 -18.60 20.56
N LEU A 118 3.35 -17.91 21.20
CA LEU A 118 2.05 -17.58 20.61
C LEU A 118 2.23 -16.69 19.37
N SER A 119 3.00 -15.60 19.45
CA SER A 119 3.29 -14.75 18.29
C SER A 119 3.91 -15.53 17.14
N ARG A 120 4.84 -16.44 17.45
CA ARG A 120 5.45 -17.31 16.43
C ARG A 120 4.44 -18.26 15.81
N ASN A 121 3.58 -18.89 16.62
CA ASN A 121 2.53 -19.77 16.15
C ASN A 121 1.53 -19.04 15.24
N VAL A 122 1.20 -17.78 15.54
CA VAL A 122 0.33 -16.94 14.69
C VAL A 122 0.92 -16.75 13.30
N ILE A 123 2.22 -16.48 13.21
CA ILE A 123 2.90 -16.32 11.92
C ILE A 123 2.86 -17.64 11.13
N VAL A 124 3.21 -18.76 11.78
CA VAL A 124 3.30 -20.07 11.13
C VAL A 124 1.92 -20.56 10.67
N GLN A 125 0.86 -20.42 11.48
CA GLN A 125 -0.49 -20.85 11.10
C GLN A 125 -1.05 -20.05 9.92
N CYS A 126 -0.55 -18.84 9.68
CA CYS A 126 -0.95 -18.02 8.54
C CYS A 126 -0.26 -18.45 7.22
N CYS A 127 0.79 -19.28 7.26
CA CYS A 127 1.53 -19.74 6.07
C CYS A 127 0.76 -20.84 5.30
N VAL A 128 -0.47 -20.53 4.87
CA VAL A 128 -1.41 -21.44 4.20
C VAL A 128 -1.60 -21.11 2.72
N GLY A 129 -0.77 -20.23 2.16
CA GLY A 129 -0.85 -19.83 0.77
C GLY A 129 -0.55 -20.98 -0.20
N VAL A 130 -1.14 -20.93 -1.39
CA VAL A 130 -0.93 -21.91 -2.48
C VAL A 130 -0.79 -21.23 -3.85
N GLY A 131 -0.32 -22.00 -4.84
CA GLY A 131 -0.18 -21.54 -6.22
C GLY A 131 1.19 -20.93 -6.54
N GLU A 132 1.26 -20.32 -7.72
CA GLU A 132 2.48 -19.65 -8.20
C GLU A 132 2.87 -18.48 -7.29
N PRO A 133 4.17 -18.15 -7.19
CA PRO A 133 4.61 -17.03 -6.37
C PRO A 133 4.05 -15.70 -6.86
N LEU A 134 3.83 -14.78 -5.93
CA LEU A 134 3.67 -13.36 -6.23
C LEU A 134 4.93 -12.83 -6.95
N PRO A 135 4.77 -11.86 -7.86
CA PRO A 135 5.90 -11.12 -8.44
C PRO A 135 6.79 -10.49 -7.36
N ILE A 136 8.10 -10.44 -7.62
CA ILE A 136 9.10 -9.92 -6.67
C ILE A 136 8.82 -8.46 -6.31
N ASP A 137 8.43 -7.63 -7.27
CA ASP A 137 8.12 -6.22 -7.05
C ASP A 137 6.91 -6.02 -6.12
N VAL A 138 5.87 -6.85 -6.25
CA VAL A 138 4.74 -6.87 -5.31
C VAL A 138 5.20 -7.20 -3.89
N VAL A 139 6.06 -8.22 -3.72
CA VAL A 139 6.57 -8.59 -2.38
C VAL A 139 7.43 -7.48 -1.78
N ARG A 140 8.29 -6.84 -2.59
CA ARG A 140 9.11 -5.70 -2.15
C ARG A 140 8.24 -4.49 -1.77
N ALA A 141 7.19 -4.20 -2.54
CA ALA A 141 6.19 -3.18 -2.21
C ALA A 141 5.49 -3.50 -0.89
N MET A 142 5.12 -4.76 -0.65
CA MET A 142 4.55 -5.18 0.64
C MET A 142 5.52 -4.91 1.79
N MET A 143 6.80 -5.27 1.63
CA MET A 143 7.80 -5.11 2.69
C MET A 143 8.02 -3.64 3.08
N VAL A 144 8.11 -2.71 2.12
CA VAL A 144 8.30 -1.28 2.42
C VAL A 144 7.05 -0.65 3.04
N ILE A 145 5.85 -1.01 2.55
CA ILE A 145 4.58 -0.55 3.14
C ILE A 145 4.44 -1.10 4.56
N GLN A 146 4.79 -2.36 4.80
CA GLN A 146 4.76 -2.96 6.14
C GLN A 146 5.74 -2.26 7.09
N ALA A 147 6.95 -1.95 6.61
CA ALA A 147 7.96 -1.25 7.39
C ALA A 147 7.45 0.14 7.83
N ASP A 148 6.86 0.91 6.92
CA ASP A 148 6.29 2.23 7.26
C ASP A 148 5.06 2.12 8.16
N THR A 149 4.16 1.17 7.89
CA THR A 149 2.97 0.91 8.72
C THR A 149 3.35 0.62 10.18
N LEU A 150 4.35 -0.23 10.41
CA LEU A 150 4.83 -0.52 11.77
C LEU A 150 5.54 0.68 12.40
N ALA A 151 6.27 1.47 11.59
CA ALA A 151 6.96 2.69 12.02
C ALA A 151 6.01 3.85 12.35
N HIS A 152 4.74 3.79 11.93
CA HIS A 152 3.70 4.73 12.38
C HIS A 152 3.63 4.78 13.91
N GLY A 153 3.88 3.64 14.57
CA GLY A 153 4.04 3.56 16.03
C GLY A 153 2.73 3.31 16.79
N THR A 154 1.67 2.92 16.09
CA THR A 154 0.38 2.50 16.71
C THR A 154 0.26 0.98 16.85
N SER A 155 1.17 0.19 16.30
CA SER A 155 1.10 -1.28 16.34
C SER A 155 1.69 -1.89 17.62
N GLY A 156 2.38 -1.11 18.48
CA GLY A 156 2.93 -1.59 19.75
C GLY A 156 4.01 -2.65 19.61
N VAL A 157 4.93 -2.48 18.65
CA VAL A 157 5.98 -3.45 18.31
C VAL A 157 7.38 -2.85 18.45
N ARG A 158 8.41 -3.71 18.50
CA ARG A 158 9.81 -3.26 18.58
C ARG A 158 10.32 -2.70 17.25
N PRO A 159 11.16 -1.64 17.28
CA PRO A 159 11.85 -1.12 16.10
C PRO A 159 12.66 -2.15 15.30
N VAL A 160 13.17 -3.19 15.96
CA VAL A 160 13.97 -4.25 15.33
C VAL A 160 13.22 -4.95 14.18
N LEU A 161 11.89 -5.01 14.20
CA LEU A 161 11.10 -5.57 13.10
C LEU A 161 11.24 -4.73 11.83
N VAL A 162 11.15 -3.40 11.97
CA VAL A 162 11.31 -2.45 10.86
C VAL A 162 12.76 -2.46 10.39
N ASP A 163 13.72 -2.46 11.31
CA ASP A 163 15.15 -2.57 11.00
C ASP A 163 15.45 -3.82 10.15
N THR A 164 14.83 -4.95 10.50
CA THR A 164 15.01 -6.22 9.78
C THR A 164 14.36 -6.18 8.39
N LEU A 165 13.16 -5.62 8.24
CA LEU A 165 12.52 -5.44 6.93
C LEU A 165 13.37 -4.56 5.99
N ILE A 166 13.92 -3.46 6.52
CA ILE A 166 14.83 -2.57 5.78
C ILE A 166 16.10 -3.32 5.36
N ALA A 167 16.71 -4.08 6.28
CA ALA A 167 17.88 -4.90 5.98
C ALA A 167 17.59 -5.93 4.87
N MET A 168 16.43 -6.60 4.93
CA MET A 168 16.01 -7.56 3.90
C MET A 168 15.82 -6.88 2.53
N LEU A 169 15.14 -5.73 2.48
CA LEU A 169 14.93 -4.95 1.25
C LEU A 169 16.25 -4.56 0.59
N ASN A 170 17.18 -4.01 1.39
CA ASN A 170 18.49 -3.53 0.93
C ASN A 170 19.44 -4.66 0.54
N ALA A 171 19.37 -5.80 1.21
CA ALA A 171 20.18 -6.98 0.87
C ALA A 171 19.59 -7.78 -0.30
N GLY A 172 18.34 -7.51 -0.71
CA GLY A 172 17.65 -8.27 -1.76
C GLY A 172 17.12 -9.62 -1.29
N VAL A 173 16.85 -9.79 0.01
CA VAL A 173 16.14 -10.96 0.54
C VAL A 173 14.64 -10.75 0.35
N THR A 174 14.04 -11.43 -0.63
CA THR A 174 12.61 -11.30 -0.92
C THR A 174 11.87 -12.59 -0.61
N PRO A 175 10.94 -12.61 0.36
CA PRO A 175 10.15 -13.81 0.69
C PRO A 175 9.43 -14.42 -0.52
N PHE A 176 9.39 -15.74 -0.57
CA PHE A 176 8.51 -16.47 -1.49
C PHE A 176 7.10 -16.48 -0.91
N ILE A 177 6.16 -15.87 -1.61
CA ILE A 177 4.76 -15.76 -1.19
C ILE A 177 3.87 -16.38 -2.26
N PRO A 178 3.15 -17.47 -1.98
CA PRO A 178 2.14 -18.00 -2.91
C PRO A 178 1.03 -16.98 -3.19
N SER A 179 0.57 -16.91 -4.44
CA SER A 179 -0.38 -15.90 -4.91
C SER A 179 -1.83 -16.07 -4.42
N LYS A 180 -2.21 -17.24 -3.88
CA LYS A 180 -3.58 -17.51 -3.41
C LYS A 180 -3.58 -17.81 -1.92
N GLY A 181 -4.59 -17.30 -1.20
CA GLY A 181 -4.80 -17.59 0.21
C GLY A 181 -5.33 -16.42 1.04
N SER A 182 -5.21 -15.18 0.56
CA SER A 182 -5.87 -14.03 1.18
C SER A 182 -7.34 -13.93 0.72
N LEU A 183 -8.23 -13.59 1.65
CA LEU A 183 -9.62 -13.23 1.36
C LEU A 183 -9.85 -11.71 1.36
N GLY A 184 -8.90 -10.92 1.87
CA GLY A 184 -9.05 -9.47 2.07
C GLY A 184 -10.03 -9.04 3.18
N ALA A 185 -10.81 -9.96 3.78
CA ALA A 185 -11.83 -9.63 4.78
C ALA A 185 -11.27 -9.50 6.23
N SER A 186 -10.21 -10.23 6.56
CA SER A 186 -9.55 -10.20 7.89
C SER A 186 -8.11 -9.70 7.81
N GLY A 187 -7.80 -8.94 6.75
CA GLY A 187 -6.46 -8.61 6.32
C GLY A 187 -5.81 -9.70 5.47
N ASP A 188 -4.62 -9.40 4.98
CA ASP A 188 -3.76 -10.23 4.15
C ASP A 188 -2.93 -11.21 4.97
N LEU A 189 -3.60 -11.93 5.87
CA LEU A 189 -2.99 -12.86 6.83
C LEU A 189 -2.00 -13.82 6.17
N ALA A 190 -2.42 -14.50 5.10
CA ALA A 190 -1.57 -15.49 4.46
C ALA A 190 -0.33 -14.89 3.79
N PRO A 191 -0.45 -13.89 2.88
CA PRO A 191 0.72 -13.23 2.30
C PRO A 191 1.69 -12.66 3.36
N LEU A 192 1.17 -11.98 4.37
CA LEU A 192 1.98 -11.39 5.43
C LEU A 192 2.63 -12.44 6.33
N GLY A 193 1.98 -13.59 6.56
CA GLY A 193 2.56 -14.74 7.24
C GLY A 193 3.85 -15.23 6.56
N HIS A 194 3.87 -15.25 5.21
CA HIS A 194 5.06 -15.64 4.46
C HIS A 194 6.21 -14.63 4.55
N ILE A 195 5.94 -13.34 4.80
CA ILE A 195 6.99 -12.37 5.18
C ILE A 195 7.46 -12.64 6.61
N GLY A 196 6.51 -12.74 7.54
CA GLY A 196 6.79 -12.93 8.96
C GLY A 196 7.61 -14.18 9.25
N VAL A 197 7.38 -15.28 8.52
CA VAL A 197 8.04 -16.56 8.77
C VAL A 197 9.53 -16.55 8.41
N VAL A 198 9.90 -15.79 7.36
CA VAL A 198 11.30 -15.54 6.96
C VAL A 198 11.98 -14.61 7.96
N LEU A 199 11.28 -13.54 8.36
CA LEU A 199 11.79 -12.52 9.28
C LEU A 199 12.05 -13.06 10.69
N THR A 200 11.19 -13.96 11.18
CA THR A 200 11.18 -14.40 12.57
C THR A 200 11.69 -15.83 12.77
N ARG A 201 12.13 -16.17 13.98
CA ARG A 201 12.53 -17.52 14.43
C ARG A 201 11.86 -17.88 15.77
N ASP A 202 11.95 -19.15 16.17
CA ASP A 202 11.45 -19.62 17.47
C ASP A 202 12.35 -19.12 18.62
N GLN A 203 11.80 -19.05 19.84
CA GLN A 203 12.45 -18.43 21.01
C GLN A 203 13.71 -19.17 21.49
N ASP A 204 13.73 -20.49 21.37
CA ASP A 204 14.87 -21.33 21.75
C ASP A 204 16.00 -21.31 20.69
N GLY A 205 15.82 -20.54 19.61
CA GLY A 205 16.74 -20.48 18.48
C GLY A 205 16.74 -21.75 17.63
N SER A 206 15.95 -22.77 17.99
CA SER A 206 15.79 -23.97 17.18
C SER A 206 14.89 -23.64 15.99
N GLU A 207 15.25 -24.13 14.81
CA GLU A 207 14.35 -24.11 13.68
C GLU A 207 13.72 -25.49 13.51
N ARG A 208 12.40 -25.56 13.60
CA ARG A 208 11.67 -26.72 13.13
C ARG A 208 11.85 -26.82 11.61
N PRO A 209 12.28 -27.98 11.07
CA PRO A 209 12.53 -28.13 9.64
C PRO A 209 11.35 -27.65 8.79
N GLY A 210 11.61 -26.75 7.85
CA GLY A 210 10.61 -26.18 6.95
C GLY A 210 9.82 -24.98 7.49
N GLN A 211 10.08 -24.52 8.73
CA GLN A 211 9.37 -23.40 9.34
C GLN A 211 10.04 -22.02 9.16
N SER A 212 11.08 -21.87 8.33
CA SER A 212 11.58 -20.56 7.88
C SER A 212 10.91 -20.05 6.61
N GLY A 213 10.04 -20.85 5.99
CA GLY A 213 9.54 -20.56 4.65
C GLY A 213 10.69 -20.56 3.62
N LYS A 214 10.51 -19.80 2.54
CA LYS A 214 11.49 -19.67 1.46
C LYS A 214 11.67 -18.20 1.10
N ALA A 215 12.84 -17.86 0.58
CA ALA A 215 13.11 -16.52 0.07
C ALA A 215 14.03 -16.58 -1.16
N TRP A 216 13.83 -15.64 -2.07
CA TRP A 216 14.74 -15.35 -3.16
C TRP A 216 15.92 -14.52 -2.63
N PHE A 217 17.13 -14.96 -2.93
CA PHE A 217 18.36 -14.24 -2.62
C PHE A 217 19.44 -14.61 -3.65
N GLU A 218 20.13 -13.61 -4.21
CA GLU A 218 21.15 -13.78 -5.26
C GLU A 218 20.69 -14.68 -6.44
N GLY A 219 19.44 -14.48 -6.87
CA GLY A 219 18.85 -15.23 -7.99
C GLY A 219 18.49 -16.69 -7.68
N LYS A 220 18.56 -17.13 -6.42
CA LYS A 220 18.23 -18.50 -6.00
C LYS A 220 17.10 -18.52 -4.98
N LEU A 221 16.25 -19.55 -5.07
CA LEU A 221 15.24 -19.83 -4.05
C LEU A 221 15.86 -20.70 -2.94
N LEU A 222 15.96 -20.14 -1.73
CA LEU A 222 16.56 -20.78 -0.56
C LEU A 222 15.50 -20.96 0.53
N SER A 223 15.83 -21.70 1.60
CA SER A 223 15.08 -21.56 2.86
C SER A 223 15.22 -20.12 3.37
N GLY A 224 14.21 -19.63 4.09
CA GLY A 224 14.27 -18.28 4.67
C GLY A 224 15.48 -18.12 5.60
N GLU A 225 15.82 -19.16 6.37
CA GLU A 225 17.00 -19.17 7.24
C GLU A 225 18.30 -19.01 6.47
N GLU A 226 18.50 -19.80 5.42
CA GLU A 226 19.72 -19.76 4.62
C GLU A 226 19.86 -18.42 3.90
N ALA A 227 18.77 -17.86 3.37
CA ALA A 227 18.77 -16.54 2.75
C ALA A 227 19.18 -15.43 3.75
N MET A 228 18.58 -15.43 4.95
CA MET A 228 18.88 -14.46 6.00
C MET A 228 20.33 -14.60 6.49
N LEU A 229 20.81 -15.83 6.70
CA LEU A 229 22.18 -16.12 7.11
C LEU A 229 23.19 -15.61 6.09
N ARG A 230 23.00 -15.90 4.80
CA ARG A 230 23.89 -15.45 3.73
C ARG A 230 23.88 -13.94 3.55
N ALA A 231 22.74 -13.30 3.77
CA ALA A 231 22.60 -11.84 3.78
C ALA A 231 23.21 -11.18 5.02
N GLY A 232 23.64 -11.96 6.04
CA GLY A 232 24.16 -11.44 7.30
C GLY A 232 23.09 -10.81 8.19
N ILE A 233 21.83 -11.20 8.04
CA ILE A 233 20.69 -10.64 8.77
C ILE A 233 20.23 -11.62 9.85
N GLU A 234 20.20 -11.18 11.10
CA GLU A 234 19.68 -11.98 12.21
C GLU A 234 18.14 -12.00 12.20
N ARG A 235 17.56 -13.20 12.29
CA ARG A 235 16.10 -13.38 12.42
C ARG A 235 15.61 -13.04 13.83
N VAL A 236 14.44 -12.42 13.91
CA VAL A 236 13.90 -11.90 15.17
C VAL A 236 13.11 -12.97 15.93
N VAL A 237 13.33 -13.11 17.23
CA VAL A 237 12.40 -13.82 18.12
C VAL A 237 11.22 -12.88 18.40
N PRO A 238 9.99 -13.18 17.95
CA PRO A 238 8.88 -12.24 18.06
C PRO A 238 8.43 -12.09 19.51
N GLY A 239 8.14 -10.86 19.91
CA GLY A 239 7.59 -10.52 21.22
C GLY A 239 6.06 -10.62 21.26
N PRO A 240 5.45 -10.26 22.39
CA PRO A 240 3.99 -10.16 22.52
C PRO A 240 3.40 -9.23 21.45
N LYS A 241 2.20 -9.56 20.94
CA LYS A 241 1.48 -8.86 19.84
C LYS A 241 2.19 -8.85 18.47
N GLU A 242 3.51 -9.00 18.40
CA GLU A 242 4.28 -8.85 17.16
C GLU A 242 3.88 -9.85 16.07
N GLY A 243 3.46 -11.07 16.44
CA GLY A 243 2.92 -12.03 15.47
C GLY A 243 1.65 -11.54 14.77
N LEU A 244 0.76 -10.88 15.52
CA LEU A 244 -0.45 -10.28 14.96
C LEU A 244 -0.12 -9.03 14.14
N ALA A 245 0.75 -8.15 14.64
CA ALA A 245 1.15 -6.94 13.92
C ALA A 245 1.87 -7.25 12.58
N LEU A 246 2.61 -8.37 12.51
CA LEU A 246 3.28 -8.81 11.29
C LEU A 246 2.33 -9.46 10.28
N THR A 247 1.16 -9.97 10.70
CA THR A 247 0.25 -10.74 9.85
C THR A 247 -1.05 -10.00 9.53
N ASN A 248 -1.44 -9.01 10.32
CA ASN A 248 -2.73 -8.33 10.19
C ASN A 248 -2.59 -6.96 9.50
N GLY A 249 -3.42 -6.72 8.49
CA GLY A 249 -3.43 -5.49 7.70
C GLY A 249 -3.78 -5.76 6.23
N THR A 250 -3.92 -4.73 5.40
CA THR A 250 -4.27 -4.83 3.98
C THR A 250 -3.07 -4.61 3.04
N THR A 251 -1.87 -4.92 3.52
CA THR A 251 -0.60 -4.57 2.89
C THR A 251 -0.42 -5.18 1.50
N PHE A 252 -0.86 -6.42 1.26
CA PHE A 252 -0.76 -7.03 -0.07
C PHE A 252 -1.71 -6.36 -1.06
N MET A 253 -2.97 -6.16 -0.66
CA MET A 253 -3.95 -5.46 -1.48
C MET A 253 -3.52 -4.04 -1.82
N LEU A 254 -2.93 -3.32 -0.84
CA LEU A 254 -2.42 -1.96 -1.03
C LEU A 254 -1.18 -1.93 -1.94
N ALA A 255 -0.24 -2.85 -1.74
CA ALA A 255 0.95 -2.99 -2.60
C ALA A 255 0.55 -3.23 -4.06
N ALA A 256 -0.39 -4.14 -4.30
CA ALA A 256 -0.93 -4.39 -5.63
C ALA A 256 -1.59 -3.14 -6.22
N ALA A 257 -2.36 -2.39 -5.42
CA ALA A 257 -3.04 -1.18 -5.88
C ALA A 257 -2.06 -0.06 -6.24
N VAL A 258 -1.01 0.13 -5.44
CA VAL A 258 0.08 1.08 -5.70
C VAL A 258 0.72 0.83 -7.06
N LEU A 259 1.14 -0.41 -7.31
CA LEU A 259 1.78 -0.78 -8.57
C LEU A 259 0.81 -0.67 -9.75
N ALA A 260 -0.44 -1.13 -9.59
CA ALA A 260 -1.46 -1.04 -10.63
C ALA A 260 -1.82 0.40 -11.00
N VAL A 261 -1.96 1.30 -10.02
CA VAL A 261 -2.19 2.74 -10.28
C VAL A 261 -1.03 3.34 -11.04
N TYR A 262 0.21 3.08 -10.61
CA TYR A 262 1.39 3.60 -11.30
C TYR A 262 1.44 3.13 -12.76
N ASP A 263 1.16 1.85 -13.00
CA ASP A 263 1.14 1.27 -14.34
C ASP A 263 -0.02 1.78 -15.19
N ALA A 264 -1.21 1.97 -14.59
CA ALA A 264 -2.38 2.51 -15.29
C ALA A 264 -2.15 3.95 -15.75
N GLU A 265 -1.55 4.79 -14.92
CA GLU A 265 -1.16 6.15 -15.29
C GLU A 265 -0.16 6.16 -16.45
N ASN A 266 0.85 5.29 -16.39
CA ASN A 266 1.81 5.14 -17.47
C ASN A 266 1.14 4.63 -18.76
N LEU A 267 0.25 3.65 -18.65
CA LEU A 267 -0.48 3.08 -19.79
C LEU A 267 -1.38 4.11 -20.46
N LEU A 268 -2.04 4.99 -19.69
CA LEU A 268 -2.86 6.07 -20.22
C LEU A 268 -2.05 7.05 -21.05
N ASP A 269 -0.82 7.36 -20.64
CA ASP A 269 0.07 8.24 -21.41
C ASP A 269 0.55 7.57 -22.70
N HIS A 270 0.83 6.27 -22.66
CA HIS A 270 1.16 5.49 -23.86
C HIS A 270 -0.04 5.35 -24.80
N ALA A 271 -1.25 5.21 -24.25
CA ALA A 271 -2.48 5.15 -25.04
C ALA A 271 -2.71 6.46 -25.80
N ASP A 272 -2.47 7.62 -25.18
CA ASP A 272 -2.55 8.91 -25.85
C ASP A 272 -1.48 9.07 -26.93
N ALA A 273 -0.26 8.60 -26.70
CA ALA A 273 0.80 8.60 -27.71
C ALA A 273 0.44 7.73 -28.93
N ALA A 274 -0.03 6.51 -28.70
CA ALA A 274 -0.48 5.61 -29.75
C ALA A 274 -1.71 6.16 -30.51
N ALA A 275 -2.62 6.81 -29.79
CA ALA A 275 -3.75 7.52 -30.35
C ALA A 275 -3.30 8.66 -31.26
N ALA A 276 -2.37 9.51 -30.82
CA ALA A 276 -1.83 10.59 -31.63
C ALA A 276 -1.20 10.09 -32.94
N LEU A 277 -0.38 9.03 -32.88
CA LEU A 277 0.19 8.39 -34.08
C LEU A 277 -0.90 7.85 -35.03
N SER A 278 -1.96 7.26 -34.47
CA SER A 278 -3.09 6.75 -35.25
C SER A 278 -3.88 7.87 -35.91
N LEU A 279 -4.08 8.99 -35.21
CA LEU A 279 -4.73 10.19 -35.74
C LEU A 279 -3.92 10.78 -36.90
N GLU A 280 -2.61 10.90 -36.76
CA GLU A 280 -1.73 11.37 -37.84
C GLU A 280 -1.76 10.43 -39.05
N ALA A 281 -1.58 9.12 -38.83
CA ALA A 281 -1.53 8.13 -39.91
C ALA A 281 -2.84 8.07 -40.72
N LEU A 282 -3.98 8.34 -40.07
CA LEU A 282 -5.30 8.34 -40.69
C LEU A 282 -5.76 9.73 -41.14
N GLN A 283 -4.88 10.73 -41.05
CA GLN A 283 -5.14 12.12 -41.46
C GLN A 283 -6.41 12.68 -40.79
N ALA A 284 -6.56 12.40 -39.49
CA ALA A 284 -7.74 12.74 -38.71
C ALA A 284 -7.95 14.25 -38.61
N LEU A 285 -9.17 14.64 -38.26
CA LEU A 285 -9.61 16.02 -38.10
C LEU A 285 -9.34 16.53 -36.68
N SER A 286 -8.58 17.62 -36.58
CA SER A 286 -8.27 18.25 -35.28
C SER A 286 -9.49 18.88 -34.61
N ALA A 287 -10.52 19.24 -35.39
CA ALA A 287 -11.75 19.87 -34.90
C ALA A 287 -12.49 19.03 -33.84
N ALA A 288 -12.33 17.70 -33.87
CA ALA A 288 -12.89 16.81 -32.85
C ALA A 288 -12.23 16.96 -31.47
N PHE A 289 -11.09 17.65 -31.40
CA PHE A 289 -10.29 17.87 -30.20
C PHE A 289 -10.35 19.32 -29.72
N ASP A 290 -11.28 20.13 -30.24
CA ASP A 290 -11.37 21.57 -29.95
C ASP A 290 -11.60 21.84 -28.44
N PRO A 291 -10.87 22.78 -27.81
CA PRO A 291 -11.05 23.11 -26.40
C PRO A 291 -12.50 23.47 -26.01
N ASP A 292 -13.22 24.23 -26.83
CA ASP A 292 -14.58 24.68 -26.54
C ASP A 292 -15.56 23.51 -26.57
N LEU A 293 -15.35 22.54 -27.48
CA LEU A 293 -16.14 21.30 -27.55
C LEU A 293 -16.03 20.52 -26.23
N HIS A 294 -14.82 20.37 -25.69
CA HIS A 294 -14.62 19.58 -24.48
C HIS A 294 -15.05 20.32 -23.23
N ALA A 295 -14.81 21.64 -23.16
CA ALA A 295 -15.30 22.49 -22.08
C ALA A 295 -16.84 22.48 -21.98
N ALA A 296 -17.55 22.37 -23.10
CA ALA A 296 -19.02 22.30 -23.13
C ALA A 296 -19.61 21.08 -22.40
N CYS A 297 -18.83 20.02 -22.18
CA CYS A 297 -19.27 18.82 -21.48
C CYS A 297 -19.01 18.84 -19.96
N CYS A 298 -18.20 19.78 -19.46
CA CYS A 298 -17.81 19.90 -18.06
C CYS A 298 -17.25 18.59 -17.46
N GLN A 299 -16.44 17.86 -18.23
CA GLN A 299 -15.81 16.60 -17.81
C GLN A 299 -14.29 16.80 -17.75
N PRO A 300 -13.69 16.91 -16.55
CA PRO A 300 -12.27 17.24 -16.39
C PRO A 300 -11.32 16.28 -17.12
N GLY A 301 -11.51 14.96 -16.97
CA GLY A 301 -10.67 13.98 -17.64
C GLY A 301 -10.76 14.05 -19.16
N GLN A 302 -11.95 14.36 -19.70
CA GLN A 302 -12.15 14.53 -21.15
C GLN A 302 -11.41 15.75 -21.67
N GLU A 303 -11.47 16.88 -20.94
CA GLU A 303 -10.74 18.09 -21.28
C GLU A 303 -9.22 17.86 -21.26
N ASP A 304 -8.71 17.16 -20.24
CA ASP A 304 -7.30 16.79 -20.14
C ASP A 304 -6.87 15.88 -21.30
N ALA A 305 -7.60 14.79 -21.56
CA ALA A 305 -7.27 13.87 -22.66
C ALA A 305 -7.21 14.59 -24.02
N ALA A 306 -8.16 15.48 -24.30
CA ALA A 306 -8.14 16.28 -25.51
C ALA A 306 -6.93 17.23 -25.58
N ALA A 307 -6.62 17.90 -24.48
CA ALA A 307 -5.47 18.81 -24.40
C ALA A 307 -4.15 18.07 -24.62
N ARG A 308 -3.98 16.88 -24.04
CA ARG A 308 -2.80 16.02 -24.23
C ARG A 308 -2.64 15.59 -25.68
N LEU A 309 -3.71 15.11 -26.31
CA LEU A 309 -3.67 14.70 -27.73
C LEU A 309 -3.34 15.88 -28.65
N ARG A 310 -3.97 17.04 -28.44
CA ARG A 310 -3.62 18.26 -29.19
C ARG A 310 -2.16 18.63 -29.08
N ALA A 311 -1.58 18.51 -27.89
CA ALA A 311 -0.16 18.78 -27.68
C ALA A 311 0.73 17.76 -28.39
N LEU A 312 0.35 16.48 -28.41
CA LEU A 312 1.11 15.41 -29.07
C LEU A 312 1.16 15.54 -30.59
N PHE A 313 0.04 15.88 -31.24
CA PHE A 313 0.01 16.07 -32.71
C PHE A 313 0.28 17.51 -33.14
N ALA A 314 0.66 18.41 -32.22
CA ALA A 314 0.95 19.80 -32.53
C ALA A 314 2.06 19.92 -33.57
N GLY A 315 1.79 20.65 -34.66
CA GLY A 315 2.75 20.83 -35.76
C GLY A 315 2.79 19.67 -36.77
N SER A 316 1.93 18.66 -36.63
CA SER A 316 1.74 17.63 -37.66
C SER A 316 1.35 18.25 -39.00
N ARG A 317 1.86 17.66 -40.09
CA ARG A 317 1.45 18.00 -41.47
C ARG A 317 0.40 17.03 -42.03
N LEU A 318 0.04 15.99 -41.25
CA LEU A 318 -0.87 14.93 -41.66
C LEU A 318 -2.29 15.14 -41.11
N ILE A 319 -2.41 15.65 -39.89
CA ILE A 319 -3.68 16.09 -39.33
C ILE A 319 -4.31 17.15 -40.26
N ASP A 320 -5.62 17.04 -40.49
CA ASP A 320 -6.41 17.90 -41.39
C ASP A 320 -5.96 17.92 -42.87
N SER A 321 -5.14 16.96 -43.31
CA SER A 321 -4.62 16.95 -44.69
C SER A 321 -5.59 16.40 -45.74
N ASP A 322 -6.66 15.72 -45.32
CA ASP A 322 -7.76 15.25 -46.19
C ASP A 322 -8.90 16.28 -46.21
N SER A 323 -8.87 17.20 -47.19
CA SER A 323 -9.85 18.29 -47.29
C SER A 323 -11.28 17.84 -47.60
N ALA A 324 -11.49 16.58 -48.01
CA ALA A 324 -12.83 16.04 -48.30
C ALA A 324 -13.50 15.46 -47.05
N ARG A 325 -12.74 15.24 -45.98
CA ARG A 325 -13.21 14.60 -44.76
C ARG A 325 -14.05 15.56 -43.92
N VAL A 326 -15.25 15.12 -43.56
CA VAL A 326 -16.19 15.90 -42.74
C VAL A 326 -16.16 15.46 -41.28
N GLN A 327 -16.02 14.15 -41.04
CA GLN A 327 -15.93 13.56 -39.70
C GLN A 327 -15.09 12.28 -39.74
N ASP A 328 -14.40 12.00 -38.64
CA ASP A 328 -13.75 10.71 -38.42
C ASP A 328 -14.68 9.67 -37.80
N ALA A 329 -14.28 8.41 -37.91
CA ALA A 329 -14.87 7.31 -37.16
C ALA A 329 -14.79 7.56 -35.64
N TYR A 330 -15.70 6.96 -34.89
CA TYR A 330 -15.81 7.17 -33.45
C TYR A 330 -14.55 6.71 -32.70
N SER A 331 -13.87 5.68 -33.21
CA SER A 331 -12.59 5.20 -32.65
C SER A 331 -11.47 6.26 -32.68
N LEU A 332 -11.62 7.33 -33.47
CA LEU A 332 -10.70 8.46 -33.52
C LEU A 332 -11.29 9.69 -32.83
N ARG A 333 -12.47 10.14 -33.27
CA ARG A 333 -13.03 11.41 -32.78
C ARG A 333 -13.55 11.37 -31.34
N CYS A 334 -13.79 10.17 -30.80
CA CYS A 334 -14.32 9.99 -29.44
C CYS A 334 -13.23 9.60 -28.42
N ILE A 335 -11.94 9.65 -28.79
CA ILE A 335 -10.85 9.25 -27.89
C ILE A 335 -10.88 10.05 -26.57
N PRO A 336 -11.05 11.39 -26.54
CA PRO A 336 -11.11 12.13 -25.28
C PRO A 336 -12.26 11.68 -24.38
N GLN A 337 -13.41 11.35 -24.95
CA GLN A 337 -14.60 10.87 -24.23
C GLN A 337 -14.41 9.47 -23.64
N VAL A 338 -13.51 8.67 -24.22
CA VAL A 338 -13.19 7.31 -23.75
C VAL A 338 -12.04 7.34 -22.75
N HIS A 339 -10.94 8.03 -23.07
CA HIS A 339 -9.75 8.09 -22.21
C HIS A 339 -9.99 8.97 -20.97
N GLY A 340 -10.80 10.03 -21.10
CA GLY A 340 -11.05 10.97 -20.02
C GLY A 340 -11.64 10.36 -18.75
N PRO A 341 -12.78 9.65 -18.82
CA PRO A 341 -13.36 8.99 -17.66
C PRO A 341 -12.43 7.95 -17.00
N VAL A 342 -11.56 7.30 -17.79
CA VAL A 342 -10.55 6.37 -17.25
C VAL A 342 -9.48 7.14 -16.46
N ARG A 343 -9.03 8.31 -16.95
CA ARG A 343 -8.13 9.20 -16.20
C ARG A 343 -8.76 9.67 -14.89
N ASP A 344 -10.04 10.05 -14.92
CA ASP A 344 -10.77 10.46 -13.71
C ASP A 344 -10.86 9.31 -12.69
N ALA A 345 -11.16 8.09 -13.15
CA ALA A 345 -11.22 6.90 -12.30
C ALA A 345 -9.85 6.58 -11.66
N VAL A 346 -8.78 6.54 -12.45
CA VAL A 346 -7.42 6.29 -11.96
C VAL A 346 -6.98 7.37 -10.98
N SER A 347 -7.27 8.65 -11.25
CA SER A 347 -6.96 9.75 -10.33
C SER A 347 -7.73 9.63 -9.00
N PHE A 348 -8.99 9.18 -9.04
CA PHE A 348 -9.75 8.91 -7.84
C PHE A 348 -9.12 7.76 -7.04
N ILE A 349 -8.83 6.61 -7.68
CA ILE A 349 -8.23 5.44 -7.04
C ILE A 349 -6.90 5.81 -6.40
N ARG A 350 -6.06 6.56 -7.13
CA ARG A 350 -4.79 7.09 -6.64
C ARG A 350 -4.96 7.80 -5.30
N SER A 351 -5.89 8.75 -5.20
CA SER A 351 -6.12 9.49 -3.96
C SER A 351 -6.50 8.59 -2.77
N ARG A 352 -7.20 7.48 -3.04
CA ARG A 352 -7.60 6.51 -2.02
C ARG A 352 -6.44 5.63 -1.58
N VAL A 353 -5.62 5.19 -2.53
CA VAL A 353 -4.38 4.45 -2.29
C VAL A 353 -3.40 5.30 -1.48
N GLU A 354 -3.19 6.57 -1.84
CA GLU A 354 -2.34 7.50 -1.09
C GLU A 354 -2.86 7.73 0.34
N SER A 355 -4.17 7.83 0.53
CA SER A 355 -4.76 7.92 1.88
C SER A 355 -4.50 6.68 2.73
N LEU A 356 -4.48 5.48 2.12
CA LEU A 356 -4.17 4.24 2.83
C LEU A 356 -2.68 4.09 3.14
N LEU A 357 -1.79 4.62 2.31
CA LEU A 357 -0.36 4.67 2.60
C LEU A 357 -0.02 5.53 3.83
N GLU A 358 -0.85 6.53 4.16
CA GLU A 358 -0.68 7.30 5.40
C GLU A 358 -1.23 6.61 6.66
N GLY A 359 -2.05 5.57 6.49
CA GLY A 359 -2.79 4.94 7.58
C GLY A 359 -2.16 3.65 8.11
N THR A 360 -2.75 3.12 9.19
CA THR A 360 -2.43 1.79 9.73
C THR A 360 -3.63 0.87 9.70
N SER A 361 -3.43 -0.35 9.22
CA SER A 361 -4.49 -1.36 9.04
C SER A 361 -4.44 -2.53 10.02
N ASP A 362 -3.48 -2.56 10.97
CA ASP A 362 -3.43 -3.61 12.00
C ASP A 362 -4.47 -3.42 13.12
N ASN A 363 -4.64 -4.45 13.95
CA ASN A 363 -5.58 -4.46 15.06
C ASN A 363 -5.06 -5.32 16.22
N PRO A 364 -5.29 -4.93 17.49
CA PRO A 364 -5.77 -3.62 17.91
C PRO A 364 -4.69 -2.56 17.74
N LEU A 365 -5.11 -1.30 17.62
CA LEU A 365 -4.20 -0.16 17.60
C LEU A 365 -3.99 0.39 19.00
N VAL A 366 -2.75 0.76 19.31
CA VAL A 366 -2.31 1.36 20.57
C VAL A 366 -2.12 2.85 20.35
N PHE A 367 -2.85 3.66 21.12
CA PHE A 367 -2.76 5.12 21.09
C PHE A 367 -2.20 5.63 22.40
N ILE A 368 -1.19 6.48 22.32
CA ILE A 368 -0.58 7.17 23.47
C ILE A 368 -0.99 8.64 23.41
N ALA A 369 -1.62 9.13 24.47
CA ALA A 369 -2.00 10.53 24.62
C ALA A 369 -0.82 11.38 25.11
N GLU A 370 -0.94 12.71 24.99
CA GLU A 370 0.12 13.66 25.39
C GLU A 370 0.44 13.60 26.89
N ASP A 371 -0.53 13.24 27.73
CA ASP A 371 -0.36 13.05 29.18
C ASP A 371 0.33 11.73 29.56
N GLY A 372 0.71 10.93 28.56
CA GLY A 372 1.36 9.62 28.72
C GLY A 372 0.40 8.47 28.98
N SER A 373 -0.91 8.71 29.09
CA SER A 373 -1.89 7.63 29.16
C SER A 373 -2.00 6.91 27.81
N GLY A 374 -2.28 5.60 27.85
CA GLY A 374 -2.40 4.80 26.63
C GLY A 374 -3.66 3.93 26.63
N ARG A 375 -4.13 3.58 25.44
CA ARG A 375 -5.25 2.66 25.24
C ARG A 375 -5.10 1.84 23.97
N ALA A 376 -5.52 0.58 24.04
CA ALA A 376 -5.74 -0.26 22.87
C ALA A 376 -7.18 -0.11 22.40
N ILE A 377 -7.38 0.03 21.09
CA ILE A 377 -8.69 0.10 20.46
C ILE A 377 -8.77 -0.99 19.41
N SER A 378 -9.74 -1.89 19.60
CA SER A 378 -10.09 -2.88 18.59
C SER A 378 -10.99 -2.25 17.54
N GLY A 379 -10.74 -2.55 16.27
CA GLY A 379 -11.50 -2.04 15.12
C GLY A 379 -11.42 -2.98 13.93
N GLY A 380 -11.87 -2.48 12.77
CA GLY A 380 -11.94 -3.24 11.52
C GLY A 380 -11.04 -2.70 10.42
N ASN A 381 -9.97 -1.97 10.75
CA ASN A 381 -9.10 -1.31 9.77
C ASN A 381 -8.41 -2.29 8.80
N PHE A 382 -8.35 -3.58 9.15
CA PHE A 382 -7.83 -4.66 8.29
C PHE A 382 -8.81 -5.10 7.19
N HIS A 383 -10.04 -4.60 7.13
CA HIS A 383 -11.02 -5.04 6.15
C HIS A 383 -10.83 -4.34 4.79
N GLY A 384 -10.47 -5.10 3.76
CA GLY A 384 -10.09 -4.59 2.44
C GLY A 384 -11.24 -4.21 1.50
N GLN A 385 -12.43 -3.87 2.00
CA GLN A 385 -13.60 -3.63 1.12
C GLN A 385 -13.36 -2.48 0.13
N GLY A 386 -12.75 -1.38 0.62
CA GLY A 386 -12.42 -0.23 -0.22
C GLY A 386 -11.44 -0.61 -1.33
N LEU A 387 -10.34 -1.27 -0.97
CA LEU A 387 -9.34 -1.75 -1.93
C LEU A 387 -9.95 -2.71 -2.96
N ALA A 388 -10.80 -3.65 -2.55
CA ALA A 388 -11.47 -4.55 -3.48
C ALA A 388 -12.30 -3.78 -4.52
N PHE A 389 -13.12 -2.82 -4.09
CA PHE A 389 -13.89 -1.98 -5.01
C PHE A 389 -13.01 -1.16 -5.97
N TRP A 390 -11.86 -0.68 -5.51
CA TRP A 390 -10.96 0.12 -6.35
C TRP A 390 -10.10 -0.73 -7.28
N HIS A 391 -9.91 -2.02 -6.99
CA HIS A 391 -9.28 -2.97 -7.90
C HIS A 391 -10.24 -3.41 -9.01
N ASP A 392 -11.54 -3.50 -8.71
CA ASP A 392 -12.57 -3.87 -9.69
C ASP A 392 -12.88 -2.75 -10.71
N MET A 393 -12.63 -1.49 -10.32
CA MET A 393 -12.86 -0.29 -11.13
C MET A 393 -11.62 0.06 -11.95
#